data_AF-A0A1I7X8B1-F1
#
_entry.id   AF-A0A1I7X8B1-F1
#
_cell.length_a   1.000
_cell.length_b   1.000
_cell.length_c   1.000
_cell.angle_alpha   90.00
_cell.angle_beta   90.00
_cell.angle_gamma   90.00
#
_symmetry.space_group_name_H-M   'P 1'
#
loop_
_entity.id
_entity.type
_entity.pdbx_description
1 polymer ?
#
loop_
_entity_poly.entity_id
_entity_poly.type
_entity_poly.pdbx_seq_one_letter_code
_entity_poly.pdbx_strand_id
1 'polypeptide(L)'
;MESQLLRYSEPNKLAYVGELLGGNNFSPKMDHLVCFLSGTLALGSVNGLPARHMDIAKDLGKACRAMYENPTGLGPEIVYYNMLPGNKEDLIIKPRDAHSLLRPEAVEAWFYLYRLTGDKTYQEWGWKAFEAIEKYAKVTNGYSSVNSVKKIPVTYRDLMESFYLAETLKYLYLLFADDQSILPLDKWVFNTEAHPLPIYN
;
A
#
# COMPACT_ATOMS: atom_id res chain seq x y z
N MET A 1 -2.20 15.95 -9.84
CA MET A 1 -1.38 15.09 -8.97
C MET A 1 0.11 15.34 -9.22
N GLU A 2 0.65 14.98 -10.38
CA GLU A 2 2.11 15.09 -10.66
C GLU A 2 2.71 16.48 -10.40
N SER A 3 2.06 17.53 -10.89
CA SER A 3 2.59 18.90 -10.79
C SER A 3 2.57 19.50 -9.38
N GLN A 4 1.70 19.02 -8.50
CA GLN A 4 1.43 19.67 -7.21
C GLN A 4 1.73 18.80 -6.00
N LEU A 5 1.53 17.49 -6.11
CA LEU A 5 1.50 16.58 -4.96
C LEU A 5 2.63 15.54 -4.96
N LEU A 6 3.09 15.12 -6.14
CA LEU A 6 4.17 14.14 -6.27
C LEU A 6 5.50 14.80 -5.88
N ARG A 7 6.20 14.22 -4.90
CA ARG A 7 7.52 14.64 -4.42
C ARG A 7 8.39 13.41 -4.16
N TYR A 8 9.67 13.65 -3.86
CA TYR A 8 10.64 12.61 -3.55
C TYR A 8 11.23 12.87 -2.17
N SER A 9 11.30 11.82 -1.35
CA SER A 9 11.86 11.90 0.01
C SER A 9 13.38 12.02 0.01
N GLU A 10 13.93 12.34 1.18
CA GLU A 10 15.35 12.23 1.50
C GLU A 10 15.55 11.15 2.57
N PRO A 11 16.58 10.29 2.49
CA PRO A 11 17.69 10.35 1.53
C PRO A 11 17.50 9.48 0.27
N ASN A 12 16.57 8.52 0.27
CA ASN A 12 16.52 7.49 -0.77
C ASN A 12 15.66 7.84 -1.99
N LYS A 13 15.13 9.07 -2.05
CA LYS A 13 14.33 9.57 -3.19
C LYS A 13 13.12 8.69 -3.47
N LEU A 14 12.39 8.28 -2.44
CA LEU A 14 11.14 7.55 -2.62
C LEU A 14 10.05 8.51 -3.10
N ALA A 15 9.37 8.16 -4.20
CA ALA A 15 8.28 8.98 -4.70
C ALA A 15 7.05 8.85 -3.80
N TYR A 16 6.48 9.95 -3.35
CA TYR A 16 5.29 9.95 -2.51
C TYR A 16 4.33 11.06 -2.92
N VAL A 17 3.05 10.91 -2.56
CA VAL A 17 2.01 11.92 -2.82
C VAL A 17 1.64 12.57 -1.50
N GLY A 18 1.98 13.85 -1.37
CA GLY A 18 1.60 14.66 -0.21
C GLY A 18 0.23 15.34 -0.36
N GLU A 19 -0.08 16.20 0.58
CA GLU A 19 -1.29 17.01 0.60
C GLU A 19 -0.99 18.47 0.24
N LEU A 20 -1.97 19.17 -0.35
CA LEU A 20 -1.94 20.61 -0.51
C LEU A 20 -2.93 21.25 0.45
N LEU A 21 -2.41 21.91 1.48
CA LEU A 21 -3.20 22.65 2.45
C LEU A 21 -3.53 24.05 1.92
N GLY A 22 -4.41 24.77 2.61
CA GLY A 22 -4.79 26.14 2.26
C GLY A 22 -3.57 27.05 2.05
N GLY A 23 -3.64 27.93 1.04
CA GLY A 23 -2.55 28.84 0.70
C GLY A 23 -1.38 28.21 -0.05
N ASN A 24 -1.61 27.10 -0.79
CA ASN A 24 -0.58 26.34 -1.51
C ASN A 24 0.53 25.78 -0.60
N ASN A 25 0.22 25.52 0.68
CA ASN A 25 1.17 24.98 1.62
C ASN A 25 1.23 23.44 1.48
N PHE A 26 2.34 22.93 0.97
CA PHE A 26 2.53 21.50 0.79
C PHE A 26 2.84 20.80 2.11
N SER A 27 2.18 19.67 2.35
CA SER A 27 2.40 18.80 3.51
C SER A 27 2.92 17.44 3.04
N PRO A 28 4.03 16.91 3.60
CA PRO A 28 4.54 15.60 3.22
C PRO A 28 3.79 14.43 3.87
N LYS A 29 2.61 14.69 4.47
CA LYS A 29 1.70 13.67 4.99
C LYS A 29 1.19 12.81 3.84
N MET A 30 1.27 11.49 4.01
CA MET A 30 0.66 10.52 3.10
C MET A 30 -0.04 9.45 3.94
N ASP A 31 -1.34 9.31 3.72
CA ASP A 31 -2.13 8.23 4.31
C ASP A 31 -1.78 6.91 3.61
N HIS A 32 -1.85 5.79 4.32
CA HIS A 32 -1.70 4.45 3.72
C HIS A 32 -2.67 4.23 2.56
N LEU A 33 -3.86 4.82 2.67
CA LEU A 33 -4.88 4.81 1.64
C LEU A 33 -4.32 5.19 0.28
N VAL A 34 -3.40 6.17 0.21
CA VAL A 34 -2.84 6.68 -1.05
C VAL A 34 -2.06 5.62 -1.83
N CYS A 35 -1.69 4.49 -1.20
CA CYS A 35 -1.08 3.37 -1.89
C CYS A 35 -1.93 2.78 -3.02
N PHE A 36 -3.26 2.90 -2.96
CA PHE A 36 -4.18 2.48 -4.04
C PHE A 36 -3.81 3.08 -5.40
N LEU A 37 -3.24 4.30 -5.38
CA LEU A 37 -2.92 5.06 -6.58
C LEU A 37 -1.86 4.34 -7.42
N SER A 38 -0.95 3.60 -6.79
CA SER A 38 0.07 2.81 -7.49
C SER A 38 -0.58 1.76 -8.39
N GLY A 39 -1.47 0.91 -7.84
CA GLY A 39 -2.19 -0.09 -8.63
C GLY A 39 -3.08 0.53 -9.70
N THR A 40 -3.77 1.62 -9.35
CA THR A 40 -4.66 2.35 -10.28
C THR A 40 -3.90 2.94 -11.47
N LEU A 41 -2.73 3.55 -11.23
CA LEU A 41 -1.90 4.12 -12.30
C LEU A 41 -1.33 3.01 -13.20
N ALA A 42 -0.89 1.89 -12.62
CA ALA A 42 -0.41 0.73 -13.38
C ALA A 42 -1.53 0.19 -14.29
N LEU A 43 -2.72 -0.06 -13.74
CA LEU A 43 -3.88 -0.54 -14.49
C LEU A 43 -4.27 0.44 -15.61
N GLY A 44 -4.32 1.74 -15.32
CA GLY A 44 -4.63 2.75 -16.33
C GLY A 44 -3.61 2.80 -17.47
N SER A 45 -2.32 2.64 -17.17
CA SER A 45 -1.25 2.71 -18.17
C SER A 45 -1.33 1.63 -19.24
N VAL A 46 -1.80 0.43 -18.89
CA VAL A 46 -2.01 -0.68 -19.83
C VAL A 46 -3.38 -0.60 -20.54
N ASN A 47 -4.25 0.31 -20.11
CA ASN A 47 -5.59 0.54 -20.66
C ASN A 47 -5.71 1.91 -21.35
N GLY A 48 -4.62 2.41 -21.96
CA GLY A 48 -4.64 3.59 -22.83
C GLY A 48 -4.29 4.92 -22.15
N LEU A 49 -3.96 4.94 -20.86
CA LEU A 49 -3.38 6.13 -20.21
C LEU A 49 -1.87 6.25 -20.53
N PRO A 50 -1.25 7.43 -20.32
CA PRO A 50 0.16 7.65 -20.63
C PRO A 50 1.10 6.61 -19.98
N ALA A 51 2.06 6.11 -20.75
CA ALA A 51 3.02 5.08 -20.29
C ALA A 51 3.78 5.48 -19.01
N ARG A 52 4.08 6.78 -18.84
CA ARG A 52 4.71 7.33 -17.62
C ARG A 52 3.97 7.01 -16.33
N HIS A 53 2.66 6.70 -16.40
CA HIS A 53 1.90 6.28 -15.22
C HIS A 53 2.43 4.97 -14.65
N MET A 54 2.95 4.05 -15.48
CA MET A 54 3.58 2.83 -14.99
C MET A 54 4.86 3.13 -14.20
N ASP A 55 5.65 4.12 -14.62
CA ASP A 55 6.87 4.51 -13.90
C ASP A 55 6.52 5.10 -12.52
N ILE A 56 5.56 6.02 -12.49
CA ILE A 56 5.04 6.59 -11.24
C ILE A 56 4.43 5.49 -10.35
N ALA A 57 3.69 4.55 -10.94
CA ALA A 57 3.09 3.43 -10.21
C ALA A 57 4.16 2.59 -9.50
N LYS A 58 5.24 2.23 -10.20
CA LYS A 58 6.36 1.45 -9.65
C LYS A 58 7.05 2.21 -8.52
N ASP A 59 7.27 3.51 -8.67
CA ASP A 59 7.93 4.33 -7.65
C ASP A 59 7.05 4.53 -6.41
N LEU A 60 5.75 4.77 -6.58
CA LEU A 60 4.79 4.80 -5.46
C LEU A 60 4.69 3.43 -4.76
N GLY A 61 4.74 2.33 -5.52
CA GLY A 61 4.72 0.97 -4.96
C GLY A 61 5.92 0.70 -4.04
N LYS A 62 7.10 1.22 -4.38
CA LYS A 62 8.31 1.18 -3.54
C LYS A 62 8.15 2.05 -2.28
N ALA A 63 7.61 3.26 -2.41
CA ALA A 63 7.38 4.13 -1.25
C ALA A 63 6.37 3.52 -0.27
N CYS A 64 5.30 2.91 -0.77
CA CYS A 64 4.37 2.12 0.03
C CYS A 64 5.06 0.97 0.77
N ARG A 65 6.02 0.29 0.13
CA ARG A 65 6.85 -0.72 0.81
C ARG A 65 7.69 -0.14 1.94
N ALA A 66 8.21 1.07 1.82
CA ALA A 66 8.98 1.71 2.88
C ALA A 66 8.13 1.98 4.14
N MET A 67 6.82 2.16 4.02
CA MET A 67 5.91 2.33 5.18
C MET A 67 5.92 1.10 6.11
N TYR A 68 6.23 -0.08 5.56
CA TYR A 68 6.33 -1.35 6.28
C TYR A 68 7.72 -1.56 6.90
N GLU A 69 8.68 -0.66 6.71
CA GLU A 69 9.99 -0.69 7.37
C GLU A 69 9.90 -0.14 8.80
N ASN A 70 9.20 -0.90 9.64
CA ASN A 70 8.99 -0.59 11.05
C ASN A 70 9.12 -1.87 11.89
N PRO A 71 9.18 -1.77 13.24
CA PRO A 71 9.43 -2.92 14.11
C PRO A 71 8.51 -4.13 13.88
N THR A 72 7.24 -3.93 13.55
CA THR A 72 6.30 -5.05 13.33
C THR A 72 6.21 -5.48 11.87
N GLY A 73 6.64 -4.66 10.90
CA GLY A 73 6.44 -4.95 9.48
C GLY A 73 4.98 -4.80 9.02
N LEU A 74 4.14 -4.06 9.76
CA LEU A 74 2.74 -3.82 9.42
C LEU A 74 2.58 -2.39 8.88
N GLY A 75 1.63 -2.16 7.97
CA GLY A 75 1.35 -0.82 7.44
C GLY A 75 0.76 0.11 8.53
N PRO A 76 1.38 1.27 8.84
CA PRO A 76 0.76 2.30 9.69
C PRO A 76 -0.36 3.03 8.95
N GLU A 77 -1.23 3.74 9.66
CA GLU A 77 -2.30 4.53 9.05
C GLU A 77 -1.77 5.72 8.24
N ILE A 78 -0.77 6.44 8.76
CA ILE A 78 -0.24 7.67 8.15
C ILE A 78 1.27 7.75 8.35
N VAL A 79 1.98 8.19 7.30
CA VAL A 79 3.41 8.54 7.34
C VAL A 79 3.64 9.98 6.93
N TYR A 80 4.80 10.52 7.28
CA TYR A 80 5.26 11.82 6.80
C TYR A 80 6.64 11.64 6.21
N TYR A 81 6.81 11.96 4.94
CA TYR A 81 8.10 11.84 4.27
C TYR A 81 9.02 13.02 4.59
N ASN A 82 10.30 12.74 4.74
CA ASN A 82 11.31 13.77 4.95
C ASN A 82 11.68 14.43 3.62
N MET A 83 11.58 15.75 3.56
CA MET A 83 11.90 16.53 2.35
C MET A 83 13.28 17.19 2.40
N LEU A 84 13.87 17.24 3.60
CA LEU A 84 15.10 17.99 3.84
C LEU A 84 16.31 17.06 3.82
N PRO A 85 17.39 17.44 3.12
CA PRO A 85 18.65 16.70 3.17
C PRO A 85 19.18 16.57 4.60
N GLY A 86 19.92 15.49 4.87
CA GLY A 86 20.55 15.23 6.17
C GLY A 86 19.70 14.41 7.15
N ASN A 87 18.45 14.09 6.80
CA ASN A 87 17.68 13.07 7.50
C ASN A 87 18.23 11.67 7.20
N LYS A 88 18.15 10.77 8.18
CA LYS A 88 18.63 9.38 8.06
C LYS A 88 17.59 8.40 7.53
N GLU A 89 16.31 8.73 7.69
CA GLU A 89 15.17 7.89 7.34
C GLU A 89 14.29 8.66 6.36
N ASP A 90 13.65 7.98 5.40
CA ASP A 90 12.78 8.64 4.41
C ASP A 90 11.45 9.11 4.97
N LEU A 91 10.98 8.48 6.04
CA LEU A 91 9.67 8.76 6.60
C LEU A 91 9.68 8.68 8.12
N ILE A 92 8.70 9.35 8.73
CA ILE A 92 8.40 9.25 10.15
C ILE A 92 6.96 8.79 10.35
N ILE A 93 6.76 7.92 11.34
CA ILE A 93 5.44 7.52 11.82
C ILE A 93 5.18 8.24 13.15
N LYS A 94 4.22 9.17 13.15
CA LYS A 94 3.83 9.87 14.39
C LYS A 94 3.10 8.90 15.33
N PRO A 95 3.21 9.06 16.66
CA PRO A 95 2.62 8.11 17.62
C PRO A 95 1.11 7.87 17.46
N ARG A 96 0.33 8.90 17.11
CA ARG A 96 -1.14 8.79 16.94
C ARG A 96 -1.53 8.08 15.64
N ASP A 97 -0.61 8.07 14.68
CA ASP A 97 -0.80 7.56 13.33
C ASP A 97 -0.21 6.14 13.17
N ALA A 98 0.37 5.60 14.24
CA ALA A 98 1.09 4.33 14.23
C ALA A 98 0.19 3.09 14.29
N HIS A 99 -1.13 3.23 14.35
CA HIS A 99 -2.03 2.09 14.38
C HIS A 99 -2.06 1.42 13.00
N SER A 100 -2.28 0.10 12.97
CA SER A 100 -2.53 -0.64 11.74
C SER A 100 -3.89 -1.27 11.82
N LEU A 101 -4.73 -0.98 10.83
CA LEU A 101 -6.06 -1.57 10.71
C LEU A 101 -6.08 -2.77 9.75
N LEU A 102 -4.89 -3.27 9.36
CA LEU A 102 -4.71 -4.35 8.39
C LEU A 102 -5.27 -4.00 6.99
N ARG A 103 -5.17 -2.73 6.62
CA ARG A 103 -5.69 -2.17 5.37
C ARG A 103 -5.01 -2.76 4.12
N PRO A 104 -5.72 -2.81 2.98
CA PRO A 104 -5.27 -3.55 1.80
C PRO A 104 -4.37 -2.78 0.83
N GLU A 105 -4.32 -1.45 0.87
CA GLU A 105 -4.01 -0.65 -0.33
C GLU A 105 -2.59 -0.86 -0.87
N ALA A 106 -1.61 -1.17 0.00
CA ALA A 106 -0.26 -1.52 -0.45
C ALA A 106 -0.21 -2.90 -1.11
N VAL A 107 -0.91 -3.90 -0.56
CA VAL A 107 -1.02 -5.24 -1.15
C VAL A 107 -1.81 -5.18 -2.46
N GLU A 108 -2.89 -4.40 -2.52
CA GLU A 108 -3.64 -4.11 -3.74
C GLU A 108 -2.70 -3.57 -4.83
N ALA A 109 -1.90 -2.55 -4.51
CA ALA A 109 -0.94 -1.98 -5.43
C ALA A 109 0.06 -3.02 -5.95
N TRP A 110 0.62 -3.83 -5.06
CA TRP A 110 1.58 -4.88 -5.42
C TRP A 110 0.95 -6.00 -6.24
N PHE A 111 -0.32 -6.33 -6.02
CA PHE A 111 -1.08 -7.26 -6.87
C PHE A 111 -1.15 -6.76 -8.31
N TYR A 112 -1.59 -5.51 -8.54
CA TYR A 112 -1.66 -4.95 -9.89
C TYR A 112 -0.29 -4.83 -10.54
N LEU A 113 0.72 -4.35 -9.79
CA LEU A 113 2.08 -4.24 -10.30
C LEU A 113 2.65 -5.61 -10.69
N TYR A 114 2.46 -6.65 -9.87
CA TYR A 114 2.89 -8.01 -10.20
C TYR A 114 2.20 -8.53 -11.47
N ARG A 115 0.86 -8.46 -11.53
CA ARG A 115 0.08 -8.92 -12.69
C ARG A 115 0.50 -8.26 -14.00
N LEU A 116 0.86 -6.99 -13.95
CA LEU A 116 1.15 -6.18 -15.14
C LEU A 116 2.62 -6.16 -15.53
N THR A 117 3.53 -6.57 -14.64
CA THR A 117 4.98 -6.50 -14.89
C THR A 117 5.70 -7.85 -14.80
N GLY A 118 5.13 -8.82 -14.08
CA GLY A 118 5.76 -10.10 -13.76
C GLY A 118 6.89 -10.02 -12.74
N ASP A 119 7.16 -8.85 -12.15
CA ASP A 119 8.25 -8.67 -11.19
C ASP A 119 7.91 -9.31 -9.83
N LYS A 120 8.61 -10.39 -9.49
CA LYS A 120 8.37 -11.17 -8.26
C LYS A 120 8.71 -10.42 -6.98
N THR A 121 9.42 -9.29 -7.07
CA THR A 121 9.69 -8.42 -5.91
C THR A 121 8.39 -8.02 -5.18
N TYR A 122 7.30 -7.81 -5.93
CA TYR A 122 5.99 -7.48 -5.36
C TYR A 122 5.38 -8.63 -4.55
N GLN A 123 5.59 -9.87 -4.98
CA GLN A 123 5.19 -11.05 -4.21
C GLN A 123 6.04 -11.17 -2.93
N GLU A 124 7.36 -10.94 -3.01
CA GLU A 124 8.22 -10.95 -1.82
C GLU A 124 7.79 -9.92 -0.78
N TRP A 125 7.39 -8.72 -1.22
CA TRP A 125 6.87 -7.68 -0.34
C TRP A 125 5.54 -8.05 0.30
N GLY A 126 4.60 -8.55 -0.51
CA GLY A 126 3.33 -9.08 0.01
C GLY A 126 3.53 -10.20 1.01
N TRP A 127 4.49 -11.10 0.77
CA TRP A 127 4.76 -12.22 1.66
C TRP A 127 5.27 -11.76 3.02
N LYS A 128 6.22 -10.81 3.03
CA LYS A 128 6.72 -10.19 4.28
C LYS A 128 5.59 -9.49 5.06
N ALA A 129 4.66 -8.82 4.36
CA ALA A 129 3.50 -8.22 4.99
C ALA A 129 2.56 -9.28 5.60
N PHE A 130 2.32 -10.39 4.89
CA PHE A 130 1.53 -11.50 5.41
C PHE A 130 2.18 -12.17 6.63
N GLU A 131 3.49 -12.41 6.61
CA GLU A 131 4.24 -12.94 7.77
C GLU A 131 4.12 -12.02 8.99
N ALA A 132 4.17 -10.70 8.77
CA ALA A 132 3.96 -9.71 9.82
C ALA A 132 2.53 -9.77 10.40
N ILE A 133 1.50 -9.92 9.54
CA ILE A 133 0.11 -10.11 9.96
C ILE A 133 -0.03 -11.38 10.80
N GLU A 134 0.49 -12.51 10.33
CA GLU A 134 0.46 -13.78 11.07
C GLU A 134 1.15 -13.68 12.44
N LYS A 135 2.25 -12.93 12.52
CA LYS A 135 3.07 -12.83 13.73
C LYS A 135 2.51 -11.82 14.74
N TYR A 136 1.96 -10.70 14.28
CA TYR A 136 1.66 -9.55 15.14
C TYR A 136 0.19 -9.15 15.16
N ALA A 137 -0.66 -9.66 14.26
CA ALA A 137 -2.08 -9.34 14.23
C ALA A 137 -2.99 -10.53 14.55
N LYS A 138 -2.47 -11.76 14.50
CA LYS A 138 -3.23 -12.99 14.78
C LYS A 138 -3.56 -13.11 16.27
N VAL A 139 -4.82 -13.45 16.54
CA VAL A 139 -5.35 -13.78 17.87
C VAL A 139 -5.99 -15.17 17.82
N THR A 140 -6.40 -15.72 18.97
CA THR A 140 -6.91 -17.11 19.07
C THR A 140 -8.00 -17.44 18.05
N ASN A 141 -8.93 -16.51 17.80
CA ASN A 141 -10.12 -16.74 16.96
C ASN A 141 -10.22 -15.77 15.76
N GLY A 142 -9.09 -15.27 15.24
CA GLY A 142 -9.10 -14.34 14.11
C GLY A 142 -7.88 -13.44 14.08
N TYR A 143 -8.09 -12.21 13.63
CA TYR A 143 -7.06 -11.18 13.56
C TYR A 143 -7.58 -9.90 14.20
N SER A 144 -6.67 -9.01 14.61
CA SER A 144 -7.05 -7.74 15.19
C SER A 144 -6.16 -6.63 14.70
N SER A 145 -6.77 -5.47 14.48
CA SER A 145 -6.06 -4.21 14.32
C SER A 145 -5.14 -3.97 15.52
N VAL A 146 -3.96 -3.37 15.29
CA VAL A 146 -2.97 -3.09 16.35
C VAL A 146 -2.86 -1.60 16.60
N ASN A 147 -2.63 -1.22 17.86
CA ASN A 147 -2.53 0.19 18.27
C ASN A 147 -1.22 0.86 17.84
N SER A 148 -0.16 0.09 17.62
CA SER A 148 1.14 0.64 17.23
C SER A 148 2.01 -0.37 16.50
N VAL A 149 2.39 -0.07 15.27
CA VAL A 149 3.40 -0.81 14.48
C VAL A 149 4.84 -0.54 14.97
N LYS A 150 5.00 0.38 15.91
CA LYS A 150 6.31 0.83 16.42
C LYS A 150 6.78 0.08 17.66
N LYS A 151 5.96 -0.79 18.25
CA LYS A 151 6.24 -1.43 19.54
C LYS A 151 5.96 -2.92 19.50
N ILE A 152 6.88 -3.67 20.09
CA ILE A 152 6.73 -5.09 20.38
C ILE A 152 6.96 -5.25 21.91
N PRO A 153 6.07 -5.95 22.65
CA PRO A 153 4.85 -6.60 22.18
C PRO A 153 3.80 -5.61 21.68
N VAL A 154 2.96 -6.04 20.73
CA VAL A 154 1.84 -5.25 20.23
C VAL A 154 0.70 -5.20 21.24
N THR A 155 -0.18 -4.21 21.10
CA THR A 155 -1.49 -4.20 21.77
C THR A 155 -2.60 -4.10 20.75
N TYR A 156 -3.67 -4.86 20.97
CA TYR A 156 -4.78 -5.00 20.03
C TYR A 156 -5.86 -3.95 20.26
N ARG A 157 -6.62 -3.66 19.20
CA ARG A 157 -7.81 -2.81 19.24
C ARG A 157 -9.11 -3.61 19.40
N ASP A 158 -9.00 -4.93 19.39
CA ASP A 158 -10.13 -5.88 19.45
C ASP A 158 -11.15 -5.67 18.31
N LEU A 159 -10.63 -5.41 17.11
CA LEU A 159 -11.44 -5.19 15.91
C LEU A 159 -10.80 -5.86 14.69
N MET A 160 -11.57 -6.72 14.04
CA MET A 160 -11.26 -7.26 12.71
C MET A 160 -12.16 -6.58 11.69
N GLU A 161 -11.59 -5.65 10.93
CA GLU A 161 -12.32 -4.94 9.89
C GLU A 161 -12.74 -5.91 8.77
N SER A 162 -13.90 -5.66 8.16
CA SER A 162 -14.42 -6.52 7.07
C SER A 162 -13.45 -6.62 5.90
N PHE A 163 -12.80 -5.52 5.56
CA PHE A 163 -11.84 -5.43 4.46
C PHE A 163 -10.59 -6.29 4.66
N TYR A 164 -10.28 -6.70 5.89
CA TYR A 164 -9.19 -7.64 6.09
C TYR A 164 -9.45 -8.96 5.33
N LEU A 165 -10.69 -9.47 5.43
CA LEU A 165 -11.11 -10.66 4.71
C LEU A 165 -11.49 -10.35 3.25
N ALA A 166 -12.24 -9.26 3.05
CA ALA A 166 -12.75 -8.93 1.72
C ALA A 166 -11.64 -8.49 0.76
N GLU A 167 -10.60 -7.81 1.23
CA GLU A 167 -9.59 -7.16 0.41
C GLU A 167 -8.19 -7.67 0.68
N THR A 168 -7.67 -7.52 1.90
CA THR A 168 -6.27 -7.81 2.22
C THR A 168 -5.91 -9.26 1.90
N LEU A 169 -6.70 -10.22 2.38
CA LEU A 169 -6.49 -11.64 2.07
C LEU A 169 -6.79 -11.98 0.60
N LYS A 170 -7.76 -11.31 -0.03
CA LYS A 170 -8.10 -11.54 -1.45
C LYS A 170 -6.95 -11.10 -2.36
N TYR A 171 -6.40 -9.90 -2.16
CA TYR A 171 -5.27 -9.42 -2.94
C TYR A 171 -3.99 -10.21 -2.65
N LEU A 172 -3.73 -10.62 -1.39
CA LEU A 172 -2.63 -11.56 -1.10
C LEU A 172 -2.80 -12.88 -1.85
N TYR A 173 -3.99 -13.46 -1.84
CA TYR A 173 -4.29 -14.70 -2.57
C TYR A 173 -4.03 -14.53 -4.08
N LEU A 174 -4.57 -13.47 -4.69
CA LEU A 174 -4.41 -13.22 -6.12
C LEU A 174 -2.97 -12.85 -6.52
N LEU A 175 -2.23 -12.19 -5.64
CA LEU A 175 -0.81 -11.87 -5.79
C LEU A 175 0.05 -13.15 -5.82
N PHE A 176 -0.29 -14.17 -5.02
CA PHE A 176 0.48 -15.41 -4.94
C PHE A 176 -0.04 -16.55 -5.82
N ALA A 177 -1.20 -16.40 -6.44
CA ALA A 177 -1.76 -17.43 -7.30
C ALA A 177 -0.77 -17.81 -8.42
N ASP A 178 -0.43 -19.09 -8.58
CA ASP A 178 0.41 -19.54 -9.70
C ASP A 178 -0.30 -19.28 -11.04
N ASP A 179 -1.62 -19.48 -11.06
CA ASP A 179 -2.47 -19.19 -12.21
C ASP A 179 -2.87 -17.70 -12.26
N GLN A 180 -2.16 -16.95 -13.10
CA GLN A 180 -2.42 -15.55 -13.38
C GLN A 180 -3.63 -15.31 -14.31
N SER A 181 -4.35 -16.36 -14.70
CA SER A 181 -5.62 -16.26 -15.45
C SER A 181 -6.85 -16.18 -14.53
N ILE A 182 -6.71 -16.39 -13.22
CA ILE A 182 -7.79 -16.15 -12.26
C ILE A 182 -8.11 -14.65 -12.22
N LEU A 183 -9.36 -14.28 -12.50
CA LEU A 183 -9.84 -12.89 -12.60
C LEU A 183 -8.95 -12.02 -13.52
N PRO A 184 -8.92 -12.30 -14.83
CA PRO A 184 -8.02 -11.60 -15.74
C PRO A 184 -8.43 -10.12 -15.86
N LEU A 185 -7.43 -9.23 -15.84
CA LEU A 185 -7.61 -7.77 -15.73
C LEU A 185 -8.23 -7.11 -16.97
N ASP A 186 -8.36 -7.85 -18.08
CA ASP A 186 -9.08 -7.43 -19.30
C ASP A 186 -10.55 -7.87 -19.30
N LYS A 187 -10.99 -8.64 -18.29
CA LYS A 187 -12.39 -9.09 -18.14
C LYS A 187 -13.05 -8.61 -16.86
N TRP A 188 -12.27 -8.30 -15.82
CA TRP A 188 -12.78 -7.90 -14.51
C TRP A 188 -12.19 -6.57 -14.08
N VAL A 189 -13.03 -5.77 -13.43
CA VAL A 189 -12.63 -4.57 -12.70
C VAL A 189 -13.05 -4.74 -11.24
N PHE A 190 -12.13 -4.50 -10.31
CA PHE A 190 -12.45 -4.53 -8.88
C PHE A 190 -13.10 -3.21 -8.49
N ASN A 191 -14.18 -3.27 -7.70
CA ASN A 191 -14.64 -2.08 -7.01
C ASN A 191 -13.67 -1.72 -5.86
N THR A 192 -13.93 -0.61 -5.17
CA THR A 192 -13.06 -0.11 -4.10
C THR A 192 -13.04 -0.96 -2.82
N GLU A 193 -13.78 -2.07 -2.77
CA GLU A 193 -13.75 -3.05 -1.66
C GLU A 193 -13.36 -4.45 -2.20
N ALA A 194 -12.51 -4.47 -3.23
CA ALA A 194 -12.00 -5.64 -3.93
C ALA A 194 -13.07 -6.62 -4.46
N HIS A 195 -14.30 -6.20 -4.73
CA HIS A 195 -15.30 -7.06 -5.36
C HIS A 195 -15.20 -6.96 -6.89
N PRO A 196 -14.86 -8.07 -7.58
CA PRO A 196 -14.70 -8.04 -9.03
C PRO A 196 -16.07 -7.97 -9.72
N LEU A 197 -16.19 -7.05 -10.68
CA LEU A 197 -17.33 -6.88 -11.56
C LEU A 197 -16.89 -7.12 -13.01
N PRO A 198 -17.72 -7.73 -13.87
CA PRO A 198 -17.37 -7.95 -15.26
C PRO A 198 -17.31 -6.63 -16.02
N ILE A 199 -16.29 -6.49 -16.88
CA ILE A 199 -16.21 -5.38 -17.85
C ILE A 199 -17.32 -5.58 -18.90
N TYR A 200 -17.99 -4.50 -19.26
CA TYR A 200 -19.01 -4.54 -20.31
C TYR A 200 -18.35 -4.62 -21.70
N ASN A 201 -18.86 -5.52 -22.53
CA ASN A 201 -18.43 -5.67 -23.93
C ASN A 201 -18.99 -4.56 -24.82
#